data_AF-A0A7K1U5T2-F1
#
_entry.id   AF-A0A7K1U5T2-F1
#
_cell.length_a   1.000
_cell.length_b   1.000
_cell.length_c   1.000
_cell.angle_alpha   90.00
_cell.angle_beta   90.00
_cell.angle_gamma   90.00
#
_symmetry.space_group_name_H-M   'P 1'
#
loop_
_entity.id
_entity.type
_entity.pdbx_description
1 polymer ?
#
loop_
_entity_poly.entity_id
_entity_poly.type
_entity_poly.pdbx_seq_one_letter_code
_entity_poly.pdbx_strand_id
1 'polypeptide(L)'
;MKGNLSALLSLSLLLSVITTSAQFVKMKDLEKMRKRTKIIVVKEKPDKKILKQLARKSSAEADAYRQAIKQLNQDFPEAVRQFWTVNGDATIEQRTEKELARIRKRNDRNYIVMDCQSLHVKPGVRSRYARSRYAQTYTASLAWESDTNNLSVPVINMSFIESDLAYPFYIQNMSERFPAFMDLAVGLRLATYVFSEQIDGKSSTILQNEMKHNAIFMKGKTLILCSDWLDEAFSLNKAKSDYPFPIRLVNGDELEGLFRKDSFDSTVLAYVPAGVFSTFDRKTPSMEVHVPVVVDPDNGMPLCHSDISDEMFQAWGYSLIPNMGKKIVGFKKIRNEDIVNFAKSMKE
;
A
#
# COMPACT_ATOMS: atom_id res chain seq x y z
N MET A 1 11.96 -46.58 26.95
CA MET A 1 11.44 -45.24 27.34
C MET A 1 12.30 -44.13 26.74
N LYS A 2 12.10 -43.81 25.46
CA LYS A 2 12.69 -42.66 24.74
C LYS A 2 11.71 -42.32 23.62
N GLY A 3 10.72 -41.47 23.89
CA GLY A 3 9.64 -41.23 22.92
C GLY A 3 8.90 -39.90 23.02
N ASN A 4 9.12 -39.09 24.07
CA ASN A 4 8.27 -37.92 24.31
C ASN A 4 9.00 -36.55 24.27
N LEU A 5 10.32 -36.51 24.05
CA LEU A 5 11.05 -35.23 23.99
C LEU A 5 11.14 -34.64 22.56
N SER A 6 11.11 -35.48 21.53
CA SER A 6 11.18 -35.06 20.12
C SER A 6 9.87 -34.42 19.61
N ALA A 7 8.72 -34.75 20.22
CA ALA A 7 7.43 -34.12 19.92
C ALA A 7 7.32 -32.70 20.51
N LEU A 8 7.96 -32.41 21.64
CA LEU A 8 7.97 -31.08 22.27
C LEU A 8 8.96 -30.10 21.62
N LEU A 9 10.05 -30.61 21.05
CA LEU A 9 11.01 -29.81 20.27
C LEU A 9 10.52 -29.49 18.85
N SER A 10 9.71 -30.35 18.24
CA SER A 10 9.07 -30.07 16.95
C SER A 10 7.87 -29.12 17.08
N LEU A 11 7.19 -29.09 18.24
CA LEU A 11 6.10 -28.15 18.50
C LEU A 11 6.57 -26.73 18.91
N SER A 12 7.82 -26.57 19.37
CA SER A 12 8.40 -25.26 19.73
C SER A 12 9.10 -24.54 18.57
N LEU A 13 9.38 -25.23 17.47
CA LEU A 13 9.88 -24.64 16.21
C LEU A 13 8.77 -24.12 15.29
N LEU A 14 7.51 -24.40 15.60
CA LEU A 14 6.31 -23.93 14.88
C LEU A 14 5.79 -22.56 15.35
N LEU A 15 6.44 -21.92 16.35
CA LEU A 15 5.96 -20.70 17.00
C LEU A 15 6.79 -19.43 16.74
N SER A 16 7.69 -19.43 15.76
CA SER A 16 8.54 -18.25 15.46
C SER A 16 8.53 -17.77 14.01
N VAL A 17 7.58 -18.20 13.18
CA VAL A 17 7.38 -17.67 11.82
C VAL A 17 5.97 -17.08 11.70
N ILE A 18 5.66 -16.07 12.51
CA ILE A 18 4.42 -15.30 12.37
C ILE A 18 4.81 -13.83 12.39
N THR A 19 4.90 -13.24 11.20
CA THR A 19 4.77 -11.79 10.85
C THR A 19 5.39 -11.45 9.49
N THR A 20 5.74 -12.43 8.66
CA THR A 20 5.57 -12.29 7.21
C THR A 20 4.12 -12.73 6.97
N SER A 21 3.17 -11.91 6.53
CA SER A 21 3.25 -10.84 5.55
C SER A 21 1.80 -10.41 5.36
N ALA A 22 1.34 -9.37 6.06
CA ALA A 22 -0.04 -8.88 5.98
C ALA A 22 -0.38 -8.28 4.60
N GLN A 23 0.40 -8.54 3.56
CA GLN A 23 0.15 -8.15 2.17
C GLN A 23 0.02 -9.39 1.26
N PHE A 24 0.39 -10.58 1.77
CA PHE A 24 0.04 -11.86 1.17
C PHE A 24 -1.26 -12.35 1.78
N VAL A 25 -2.33 -12.26 0.98
CA VAL A 25 -3.65 -12.74 1.36
C VAL A 25 -3.57 -14.25 1.57
N LYS A 26 -3.82 -14.70 2.80
CA LYS A 26 -3.93 -16.14 3.06
C LYS A 26 -5.28 -16.62 2.51
N MET A 27 -5.31 -17.76 1.85
CA MET A 27 -6.56 -18.34 1.30
C MET A 27 -7.70 -18.41 2.33
N LYS A 28 -7.39 -18.76 3.58
CA LYS A 28 -8.37 -18.78 4.68
C LYS A 28 -8.97 -17.39 4.96
N ASP A 29 -8.19 -16.33 4.82
CA ASP A 29 -8.63 -14.96 5.06
C ASP A 29 -9.44 -14.48 3.85
N LEU A 30 -9.05 -14.85 2.62
CA LEU A 30 -9.86 -14.62 1.41
C LEU A 30 -11.25 -15.28 1.51
N GLU A 31 -11.33 -16.56 1.85
CA GLU A 31 -12.61 -17.27 2.02
C GLU A 31 -13.48 -16.62 3.10
N LYS A 32 -12.86 -16.21 4.20
CA LYS A 32 -13.55 -15.53 5.30
C LYS A 32 -14.05 -14.15 4.88
N MET A 33 -13.26 -13.42 4.09
CA MET A 33 -13.60 -12.11 3.55
C MET A 33 -14.80 -12.17 2.60
N ARG A 34 -14.86 -13.14 1.70
CA ARG A 34 -16.00 -13.34 0.77
C ARG A 34 -17.33 -13.56 1.48
N LYS A 35 -17.29 -14.19 2.65
CA LYS A 35 -18.50 -14.43 3.48
C LYS A 35 -19.00 -13.17 4.19
N ARG A 36 -18.25 -12.06 4.14
CA ARG A 36 -18.65 -10.79 4.76
C ARG A 36 -19.54 -10.02 3.81
N THR A 37 -20.71 -9.66 4.31
CA THR A 37 -21.74 -8.92 3.56
C THR A 37 -21.69 -7.43 3.83
N LYS A 38 -20.76 -6.96 4.68
CA LYS A 38 -20.66 -5.56 5.07
C LYS A 38 -19.21 -5.08 5.11
N ILE A 39 -18.99 -3.84 4.70
CA ILE A 39 -17.70 -3.15 4.79
C ILE A 39 -17.92 -1.89 5.62
N ILE A 40 -17.06 -1.69 6.62
CA ILE A 40 -16.97 -0.43 7.35
C ILE A 40 -15.75 0.31 6.86
N VAL A 41 -15.96 1.51 6.33
CA VAL A 41 -14.89 2.49 6.12
C VAL A 41 -14.77 3.34 7.37
N VAL A 42 -13.59 3.37 7.97
CA VAL A 42 -13.34 4.13 9.20
C VAL A 42 -13.42 5.63 8.92
N LYS A 43 -14.20 6.34 9.72
CA LYS A 43 -14.31 7.79 9.71
C LYS A 43 -13.27 8.40 10.62
N GLU A 44 -12.26 9.02 10.02
CA GLU A 44 -11.16 9.66 10.73
C GLU A 44 -11.62 10.97 11.39
N LYS A 45 -11.04 11.30 12.55
CA LYS A 45 -11.30 12.54 13.26
C LYS A 45 -10.01 13.31 13.47
N PRO A 46 -10.00 14.64 13.27
CA PRO A 46 -8.81 15.44 13.56
C PRO A 46 -8.32 15.25 14.99
N ASP A 47 -7.05 14.87 15.13
CA ASP A 47 -6.43 14.73 16.44
C ASP A 47 -6.25 16.12 17.07
N LYS A 48 -6.77 16.28 18.30
CA LYS A 48 -6.75 17.56 19.01
C LYS A 48 -5.33 18.02 19.37
N LYS A 49 -4.40 17.10 19.61
CA LYS A 49 -3.00 17.41 19.89
C LYS A 49 -2.30 17.88 18.62
N ILE A 50 -2.49 17.20 17.49
CA ILE A 50 -1.95 17.63 16.19
C ILE A 50 -2.47 19.01 15.84
N LEU A 51 -3.79 19.23 15.94
CA LEU A 51 -4.39 20.55 15.69
C LEU A 51 -3.79 21.66 16.55
N LYS A 52 -3.57 21.39 17.84
CA LYS A 52 -2.92 22.36 18.74
C LYS A 52 -1.47 22.63 18.36
N GLN A 53 -0.74 21.62 17.91
CA GLN A 53 0.66 21.78 17.46
C GLN A 53 0.72 22.61 16.17
N LEU A 54 -0.13 22.31 15.19
CA LEU A 54 -0.17 23.04 13.92
C LEU A 54 -0.66 24.47 14.10
N ALA A 55 -1.70 24.69 14.91
CA ALA A 55 -2.19 26.04 15.18
C ALA A 55 -1.16 26.94 15.87
N ARG A 56 -0.14 26.37 16.55
CA ARG A 56 1.00 27.14 17.08
C ARG A 56 2.01 27.52 16.01
N LYS A 57 2.12 26.76 14.91
CA LYS A 57 2.97 27.06 13.77
C LYS A 57 2.27 28.04 12.81
N SER A 58 1.07 27.68 12.38
CA SER A 58 0.24 28.48 11.47
C SER A 58 -1.22 28.02 11.51
N SER A 59 -2.16 28.96 11.45
CA SER A 59 -3.59 28.64 11.28
C SER A 59 -3.84 27.90 9.97
N ALA A 60 -3.12 28.26 8.91
CA ALA A 60 -3.26 27.65 7.59
C ALA A 60 -2.89 26.16 7.59
N GLU A 61 -1.86 25.74 8.33
CA GLU A 61 -1.50 24.32 8.46
C GLU A 61 -2.57 23.52 9.22
N ALA A 62 -3.14 24.11 10.27
CA ALA A 62 -4.23 23.48 11.02
C ALA A 62 -5.49 23.34 10.17
N ASP A 63 -5.79 24.32 9.32
CA ASP A 63 -6.93 24.28 8.38
C ASP A 63 -6.69 23.27 7.25
N ALA A 64 -5.48 23.21 6.70
CA ALA A 64 -5.10 22.20 5.72
C ALA A 64 -5.28 20.77 6.27
N TYR A 65 -4.85 20.51 7.52
CA TYR A 65 -5.06 19.21 8.17
C TYR A 65 -6.55 18.87 8.35
N ARG A 66 -7.39 19.83 8.76
CA ARG A 66 -8.84 19.62 8.87
C ARG A 66 -9.47 19.29 7.53
N GLN A 67 -9.07 20.03 6.49
CA GLN A 67 -9.59 19.86 5.15
C GLN A 67 -9.17 18.50 4.57
N ALA A 68 -7.91 18.09 4.77
CA ALA A 68 -7.44 16.77 4.35
C ALA A 68 -8.25 15.63 4.99
N ILE A 69 -8.53 15.69 6.30
CA ILE A 69 -9.38 14.68 6.96
C ILE A 69 -10.83 14.74 6.47
N LYS A 70 -11.37 15.94 6.23
CA LYS A 70 -12.72 16.09 5.69
C LYS A 70 -12.81 15.43 4.31
N GLN A 71 -11.83 15.70 3.45
CA GLN A 71 -11.74 15.17 2.09
C GLN A 71 -11.58 13.64 2.11
N LEU A 72 -10.67 13.10 2.92
CA LEU A 72 -10.50 11.66 3.12
C LEU A 72 -11.82 10.97 3.53
N ASN A 73 -12.55 11.58 4.46
CA ASN A 73 -13.84 11.04 4.91
C ASN A 73 -14.94 11.10 3.84
N GLN A 74 -14.79 11.93 2.82
CA GLN A 74 -15.69 11.98 1.67
C GLN A 74 -15.26 10.96 0.62
N ASP A 75 -13.98 10.97 0.24
CA ASP A 75 -13.43 10.19 -0.86
C ASP A 75 -13.31 8.70 -0.54
N PHE A 76 -12.90 8.33 0.67
CA PHE A 76 -12.64 6.91 0.97
C PHE A 76 -13.87 6.00 0.83
N PRO A 77 -15.04 6.31 1.40
CA PRO A 77 -16.23 5.49 1.16
C PRO A 77 -16.70 5.52 -0.30
N GLU A 78 -16.43 6.61 -1.05
CA GLU A 78 -16.74 6.70 -2.47
C GLU A 78 -15.82 5.78 -3.30
N ALA A 79 -14.51 5.87 -3.09
CA ALA A 79 -13.52 5.01 -3.73
C ALA A 79 -13.77 3.53 -3.43
N VAL A 80 -14.13 3.17 -2.19
CA VAL A 80 -14.51 1.79 -1.83
C VAL A 80 -15.75 1.34 -2.61
N ARG A 81 -16.78 2.18 -2.77
CA ARG A 81 -17.96 1.81 -3.59
C ARG A 81 -17.61 1.60 -5.05
N GLN A 82 -16.70 2.39 -5.58
CA GLN A 82 -16.38 2.39 -7.00
C GLN A 82 -15.40 1.28 -7.39
N PHE A 83 -14.37 1.03 -6.57
CA PHE A 83 -13.23 0.21 -6.99
C PHE A 83 -13.09 -1.12 -6.26
N TRP A 84 -13.83 -1.34 -5.17
CA TRP A 84 -13.76 -2.61 -4.45
C TRP A 84 -14.82 -3.59 -4.96
N THR A 85 -14.39 -4.62 -5.69
CA THR A 85 -15.32 -5.56 -6.36
C THR A 85 -15.32 -6.97 -5.76
N VAL A 86 -14.42 -7.29 -4.82
CA VAL A 86 -14.20 -8.67 -4.34
C VAL A 86 -15.44 -9.27 -3.64
N ASN A 87 -16.22 -8.42 -2.96
CA ASN A 87 -17.55 -8.74 -2.47
C ASN A 87 -18.51 -7.61 -2.85
N GLY A 88 -18.71 -7.41 -4.15
CA GLY A 88 -19.46 -6.28 -4.72
C GLY A 88 -20.88 -6.06 -4.18
N ASP A 89 -21.53 -7.10 -3.64
CA ASP A 89 -22.85 -6.98 -3.00
C ASP A 89 -22.78 -6.48 -1.54
N ALA A 90 -21.60 -6.24 -0.99
CA ALA A 90 -21.44 -5.84 0.40
C ALA A 90 -21.93 -4.42 0.64
N THR A 91 -22.71 -4.21 1.71
CA THR A 91 -23.15 -2.88 2.09
C THR A 91 -21.98 -2.09 2.70
N ILE A 92 -21.72 -0.90 2.16
CA ILE A 92 -20.65 -0.02 2.64
C ILE A 92 -21.21 1.00 3.63
N GLU A 93 -20.71 0.95 4.85
CA GLU A 93 -21.06 1.85 5.94
C GLU A 93 -19.86 2.68 6.36
N GLN A 94 -20.06 3.93 6.74
CA GLN A 94 -19.01 4.73 7.37
C GLN A 94 -19.24 4.80 8.87
N ARG A 95 -18.22 4.48 9.68
CA ARG A 95 -18.30 4.46 11.16
C ARG A 95 -17.02 5.02 11.78
N THR A 96 -17.17 5.70 12.92
CA THR A 96 -16.04 6.12 13.74
C THR A 96 -15.47 4.96 14.56
N GLU A 97 -14.23 5.07 15.02
CA GLU A 97 -13.60 4.06 15.89
C GLU A 97 -14.43 3.74 17.15
N LYS A 98 -15.09 4.76 17.73
CA LYS A 98 -16.00 4.57 18.87
C LYS A 98 -17.21 3.72 18.53
N GLU A 99 -17.74 3.84 17.33
CA GLU A 99 -18.88 3.03 16.86
C GLU A 99 -18.43 1.61 16.52
N LEU A 100 -17.26 1.46 15.91
CA LEU A 100 -16.62 0.16 15.69
C LEU A 100 -16.43 -0.61 17.00
N ALA A 101 -15.96 0.04 18.06
CA ALA A 101 -15.83 -0.59 19.37
C ALA A 101 -17.18 -1.09 19.93
N ARG A 102 -18.30 -0.41 19.62
CA ARG A 102 -19.65 -0.87 20.00
C ARG A 102 -20.09 -2.06 19.17
N ILE A 103 -19.80 -2.08 17.86
CA ILE A 103 -20.11 -3.20 16.97
C ILE A 103 -19.33 -4.45 17.42
N ARG A 104 -18.03 -4.30 17.73
CA ARG A 104 -17.19 -5.37 18.29
C ARG A 104 -17.79 -6.01 19.53
N LYS A 105 -18.31 -5.20 20.46
CA LYS A 105 -18.97 -5.69 21.68
C LYS A 105 -20.24 -6.50 21.41
N ARG A 106 -20.91 -6.27 20.28
CA ARG A 106 -22.08 -7.06 19.85
C ARG A 106 -21.68 -8.40 19.20
N ASN A 107 -20.38 -8.62 18.94
CA ASN A 107 -19.86 -9.82 18.27
C ASN A 107 -20.52 -10.10 16.90
N ASP A 108 -20.98 -9.05 16.21
CA ASP A 108 -21.42 -9.17 14.82
C ASP A 108 -20.18 -9.24 13.93
N ARG A 109 -19.95 -10.41 13.34
CA ARG A 109 -18.75 -10.71 12.56
C ARG A 109 -18.90 -10.38 11.08
N ASN A 110 -20.04 -9.88 10.61
CA ASN A 110 -20.30 -9.72 9.17
C ASN A 110 -19.48 -8.61 8.50
N TYR A 111 -18.64 -7.90 9.24
CA TYR A 111 -17.92 -6.73 8.75
C TYR A 111 -16.45 -7.01 8.43
N ILE A 112 -16.02 -6.45 7.31
CA ILE A 112 -14.63 -6.05 7.05
C ILE A 112 -14.49 -4.59 7.49
N VAL A 113 -13.37 -4.23 8.09
CA VAL A 113 -13.03 -2.85 8.44
C VAL A 113 -11.88 -2.40 7.55
N MET A 114 -12.10 -1.34 6.78
CA MET A 114 -11.11 -0.65 5.96
C MET A 114 -10.77 0.70 6.59
N ASP A 115 -9.49 0.91 6.88
CA ASP A 115 -8.99 2.11 7.57
C ASP A 115 -7.76 2.67 6.85
N CYS A 116 -7.60 4.00 6.85
CA CYS A 116 -6.35 4.64 6.44
C CYS A 116 -5.51 4.90 7.68
N GLN A 117 -4.34 4.27 7.75
CA GLN A 117 -3.46 4.33 8.91
C GLN A 117 -2.02 4.62 8.49
N SER A 118 -1.19 4.96 9.47
CA SER A 118 0.25 5.00 9.30
C SER A 118 0.85 3.67 9.72
N LEU A 119 1.51 2.99 8.78
CA LEU A 119 2.36 1.85 9.06
C LEU A 119 3.69 2.35 9.64
N HIS A 120 3.93 2.07 10.90
CA HIS A 120 5.16 2.39 11.59
C HIS A 120 6.14 1.23 11.53
N VAL A 121 7.40 1.54 11.24
CA VAL A 121 8.47 0.54 11.21
C VAL A 121 9.57 0.94 12.18
N LYS A 122 9.60 0.25 13.34
CA LYS A 122 10.59 0.49 14.38
C LYS A 122 11.73 -0.52 14.29
N PRO A 123 13.01 -0.08 14.41
CA PRO A 123 14.14 -0.99 14.55
C PRO A 123 13.96 -1.91 15.77
N GLY A 124 14.40 -3.17 15.67
CA GLY A 124 14.29 -4.14 16.77
C GLY A 124 15.10 -3.75 18.00
N VAL A 125 14.43 -3.47 19.13
CA VAL A 125 15.07 -3.14 20.41
C VAL A 125 15.29 -4.41 21.24
N ARG A 126 16.54 -4.71 21.62
CA ARG A 126 16.81 -5.67 22.70
C ARG A 126 16.47 -4.97 24.02
N SER A 127 15.29 -5.21 24.58
CA SER A 127 15.02 -4.89 25.97
C SER A 127 15.32 -6.11 26.85
N ARG A 128 15.48 -5.94 28.18
CA ARG A 128 15.60 -7.08 29.12
C ARG A 128 14.38 -8.03 29.05
N TYR A 129 13.28 -7.60 28.45
CA TYR A 129 12.00 -8.31 28.41
C TYR A 129 11.54 -8.70 26.99
N ALA A 130 12.14 -8.16 25.93
CA ALA A 130 11.78 -8.44 24.53
C ALA A 130 13.00 -8.92 23.72
N ARG A 131 12.95 -10.16 23.25
CA ARG A 131 14.03 -10.84 22.51
C ARG A 131 13.92 -10.75 20.97
N SER A 132 13.05 -9.90 20.42
CA SER A 132 12.95 -9.80 18.96
C SER A 132 14.19 -9.14 18.38
N ARG A 133 14.90 -9.84 17.48
CA ARG A 133 15.96 -9.26 16.63
C ARG A 133 15.37 -8.55 15.40
N TYR A 134 14.08 -8.65 15.15
CA TYR A 134 13.42 -8.18 13.94
C TYR A 134 12.78 -6.82 14.16
N ALA A 135 12.68 -6.04 13.07
CA ALA A 135 11.91 -4.81 13.04
C ALA A 135 10.47 -5.08 13.48
N GLN A 136 9.91 -4.20 14.30
CA GLN A 136 8.51 -4.27 14.70
C GLN A 136 7.69 -3.36 13.81
N THR A 137 6.66 -3.92 13.20
CA THR A 137 5.64 -3.15 12.49
C THR A 137 4.35 -3.15 13.25
N TYR A 138 3.71 -2.00 13.23
CA TYR A 138 2.38 -1.79 13.75
C TYR A 138 1.75 -0.62 13.02
N THR A 139 0.44 -0.59 13.03
CA THR A 139 -0.32 0.50 12.41
C THR A 139 -0.91 1.39 13.51
N ALA A 140 -1.00 2.68 13.23
CA ALA A 140 -1.62 3.66 14.11
C ALA A 140 -2.38 4.70 13.29
N SER A 141 -3.12 5.59 13.95
CA SER A 141 -3.79 6.72 13.30
C SER A 141 -2.84 7.52 12.41
N LEU A 142 -3.36 8.12 11.34
CA LEU A 142 -2.55 8.87 10.37
C LEU A 142 -1.72 9.95 11.06
N ALA A 143 -0.41 9.83 10.94
CA ALA A 143 0.54 10.78 11.49
C ALA A 143 0.69 12.00 10.56
N TRP A 144 0.61 13.21 11.11
CA TRP A 144 0.88 14.44 10.35
C TRP A 144 2.37 14.69 10.13
N GLU A 145 3.23 14.33 11.10
CA GLU A 145 4.69 14.51 11.04
C GLU A 145 5.40 13.17 10.97
N SER A 146 6.45 13.07 10.14
CA SER A 146 7.36 11.93 10.14
C SER A 146 8.36 12.09 11.29
N ASP A 147 8.34 11.16 12.24
CA ASP A 147 9.45 10.98 13.16
C ASP A 147 10.61 10.35 12.37
N THR A 148 11.75 11.04 12.31
CA THR A 148 12.93 10.56 11.59
C THR A 148 13.47 9.23 12.15
N ASN A 149 13.09 8.88 13.38
CA ASN A 149 13.42 7.60 14.02
C ASN A 149 12.31 6.55 13.92
N ASN A 150 11.13 6.93 13.43
CA ASN A 150 9.96 6.07 13.30
C ASN A 150 9.25 6.36 11.98
N LEU A 151 9.77 5.76 10.92
CA LEU A 151 9.22 5.91 9.59
C LEU A 151 7.76 5.48 9.57
N SER A 152 6.91 6.35 9.04
CA SER A 152 5.47 6.14 8.88
C SER A 152 5.10 6.25 7.41
N VAL A 153 4.56 5.19 6.82
CA VAL A 153 3.99 5.22 5.47
C VAL A 153 2.46 5.10 5.55
N PRO A 154 1.72 5.91 4.79
CA PRO A 154 0.27 5.79 4.68
C PRO A 154 -0.13 4.44 4.06
N VAL A 155 -1.11 3.79 4.65
CA VAL A 155 -1.62 2.49 4.20
C VAL A 155 -3.14 2.41 4.27
N ILE A 156 -3.74 1.66 3.35
CA ILE A 156 -5.08 1.09 3.52
C ILE A 156 -4.93 -0.24 4.26
N ASN A 157 -5.53 -0.34 5.44
CA ASN A 157 -5.59 -1.55 6.24
C ASN A 157 -6.95 -2.20 6.11
N MET A 158 -6.96 -3.52 5.91
CA MET A 158 -8.17 -4.34 5.94
C MET A 158 -8.07 -5.34 7.07
N SER A 159 -9.07 -5.34 7.94
CA SER A 159 -9.15 -6.23 9.10
C SER A 159 -10.54 -6.82 9.22
N PHE A 160 -10.65 -8.00 9.83
CA PHE A 160 -11.94 -8.49 10.27
C PHE A 160 -12.35 -7.71 11.52
N ILE A 161 -13.65 -7.45 11.69
CA ILE A 161 -14.13 -6.69 12.85
C ILE A 161 -13.73 -7.33 14.18
N GLU A 162 -13.64 -8.65 14.26
CA GLU A 162 -13.19 -9.38 15.45
C GLU A 162 -11.66 -9.43 15.62
N SER A 163 -10.89 -9.02 14.61
CA SER A 163 -9.43 -8.95 14.69
C SER A 163 -8.99 -7.65 15.36
N ASP A 164 -7.79 -7.71 15.96
CA ASP A 164 -7.08 -6.51 16.41
C ASP A 164 -6.68 -5.67 15.19
N LEU A 165 -6.95 -4.35 15.23
CA LEU A 165 -6.63 -3.42 14.16
C LEU A 165 -5.12 -3.29 13.94
N ALA A 166 -4.31 -3.57 14.97
CA ALA A 166 -2.86 -3.59 14.86
C ALA A 166 -2.34 -4.76 13.99
N TYR A 167 -3.20 -5.74 13.69
CA TYR A 167 -2.87 -6.92 12.90
C TYR A 167 -3.88 -7.11 11.76
N PRO A 168 -3.88 -6.21 10.76
CA PRO A 168 -4.73 -6.36 9.58
C PRO A 168 -4.37 -7.64 8.81
N PHE A 169 -5.34 -8.20 8.09
CA PHE A 169 -5.09 -9.34 7.20
C PHE A 169 -4.58 -8.90 5.83
N TYR A 170 -4.79 -7.62 5.48
CA TYR A 170 -4.26 -7.01 4.27
C TYR A 170 -3.83 -5.54 4.50
N ILE A 171 -2.73 -5.13 3.89
CA ILE A 171 -2.18 -3.76 3.94
C ILE A 171 -1.77 -3.36 2.52
N GLN A 172 -2.27 -2.24 2.02
CA GLN A 172 -1.81 -1.63 0.77
C GLN A 172 -1.13 -0.30 1.06
N ASN A 173 0.09 -0.12 0.58
CA ASN A 173 0.81 1.14 0.72
C ASN A 173 0.28 2.20 -0.26
N MET A 174 0.32 3.46 0.16
CA MET A 174 -0.14 4.63 -0.60
C MET A 174 1.05 5.57 -0.89
N SER A 175 0.93 6.48 -1.86
CA SER A 175 1.95 7.52 -2.09
C SER A 175 1.86 8.65 -1.07
N GLU A 176 0.65 9.15 -0.81
CA GLU A 176 0.45 10.37 -0.04
C GLU A 176 0.04 10.14 1.41
N ARG A 177 0.63 10.93 2.33
CA ARG A 177 0.40 10.82 3.78
C ARG A 177 -1.07 10.96 4.15
N PHE A 178 -1.79 11.84 3.43
CA PHE A 178 -3.24 11.92 3.43
C PHE A 178 -3.69 11.60 2.01
N PRO A 179 -4.10 10.35 1.74
CA PRO A 179 -4.34 9.90 0.37
C PRO A 179 -5.52 10.67 -0.24
N ALA A 180 -5.31 11.20 -1.44
CA ALA A 180 -6.38 11.76 -2.26
C ALA A 180 -7.22 10.63 -2.87
N PHE A 181 -8.30 10.99 -3.57
CA PHE A 181 -9.16 10.01 -4.24
C PHE A 181 -8.37 9.08 -5.17
N MET A 182 -7.44 9.62 -5.94
CA MET A 182 -6.58 8.84 -6.84
C MET A 182 -5.73 7.81 -6.09
N ASP A 183 -5.07 8.19 -4.99
CA ASP A 183 -4.30 7.25 -4.17
C ASP A 183 -5.20 6.08 -3.75
N LEU A 184 -6.37 6.40 -3.20
CA LEU A 184 -7.37 5.43 -2.74
C LEU A 184 -7.83 4.52 -3.88
N ALA A 185 -8.07 5.08 -5.06
CA ALA A 185 -8.48 4.35 -6.25
C ALA A 185 -7.41 3.35 -6.68
N VAL A 186 -6.16 3.80 -6.84
CA VAL A 186 -5.04 2.92 -7.22
C VAL A 186 -4.83 1.84 -6.16
N GLY A 187 -4.83 2.20 -4.87
CA GLY A 187 -4.68 1.25 -3.77
C GLY A 187 -5.77 0.19 -3.73
N LEU A 188 -7.04 0.57 -3.91
CA LEU A 188 -8.15 -0.37 -3.92
C LEU A 188 -8.19 -1.25 -5.17
N ARG A 189 -7.76 -0.73 -6.33
CA ARG A 189 -7.64 -1.52 -7.56
C ARG A 189 -6.52 -2.55 -7.45
N LEU A 190 -5.35 -2.15 -6.95
CA LEU A 190 -4.26 -3.07 -6.63
C LEU A 190 -4.70 -4.15 -5.64
N ALA A 191 -5.38 -3.76 -4.56
CA ALA A 191 -5.92 -4.69 -3.59
C ALA A 191 -6.89 -5.68 -4.24
N THR A 192 -7.87 -5.17 -5.00
CA THR A 192 -8.85 -5.98 -5.72
C THR A 192 -8.17 -6.97 -6.66
N TYR A 193 -7.15 -6.54 -7.41
CA TYR A 193 -6.34 -7.41 -8.25
C TYR A 193 -5.69 -8.53 -7.44
N VAL A 194 -5.00 -8.21 -6.35
CA VAL A 194 -4.36 -9.20 -5.47
C VAL A 194 -5.37 -10.22 -4.94
N PHE A 195 -6.53 -9.78 -4.48
CA PHE A 195 -7.58 -10.69 -4.01
C PHE A 195 -8.23 -11.50 -5.12
N SER A 196 -8.21 -11.01 -6.37
CA SER A 196 -8.78 -11.68 -7.54
C SER A 196 -7.83 -12.72 -8.14
N GLU A 197 -6.53 -12.46 -8.15
CA GLU A 197 -5.52 -13.40 -8.65
C GLU A 197 -5.14 -14.49 -7.63
N GLN A 198 -5.18 -14.17 -6.32
CA GLN A 198 -4.96 -15.17 -5.28
C GLN A 198 -6.08 -16.22 -5.22
N ILE A 199 -7.21 -16.00 -5.90
CA ILE A 199 -8.25 -17.01 -6.10
C ILE A 199 -7.68 -18.27 -6.75
N ASP A 200 -6.60 -18.14 -7.54
CA ASP A 200 -5.98 -19.23 -8.28
C ASP A 200 -4.78 -19.87 -7.57
N GLY A 201 -4.52 -19.51 -6.30
CA GLY A 201 -3.51 -20.16 -5.47
C GLY A 201 -2.05 -19.87 -5.85
N LYS A 202 -1.78 -18.76 -6.55
CA LYS A 202 -0.45 -18.38 -7.04
C LYS A 202 0.47 -17.89 -5.92
N SER A 203 1.72 -18.34 -5.91
CA SER A 203 2.75 -17.86 -4.97
C SER A 203 3.31 -16.48 -5.36
N SER A 204 4.04 -15.83 -4.46
CA SER A 204 4.67 -14.52 -4.69
C SER A 204 5.63 -14.48 -5.87
N THR A 205 6.38 -15.57 -6.07
CA THR A 205 7.32 -15.72 -7.19
C THR A 205 6.58 -15.83 -8.53
N ILE A 206 5.37 -16.40 -8.52
CA ILE A 206 4.52 -16.47 -9.71
C ILE A 206 4.04 -15.06 -10.09
N LEU A 207 3.58 -14.26 -9.11
CA LEU A 207 3.16 -12.88 -9.37
C LEU A 207 4.28 -12.02 -9.99
N GLN A 208 5.52 -12.17 -9.53
CA GLN A 208 6.68 -11.47 -10.11
C GLN A 208 6.93 -11.87 -11.56
N ASN A 209 6.91 -13.18 -11.83
CA ASN A 209 7.09 -13.68 -13.18
C ASN A 209 5.95 -13.20 -14.08
N GLU A 210 4.71 -13.24 -13.61
CA GLU A 210 3.55 -12.73 -14.35
C GLU A 210 3.69 -11.25 -14.67
N MET A 211 4.18 -10.42 -13.75
CA MET A 211 4.42 -9.01 -14.06
C MET A 211 5.42 -8.80 -15.19
N LYS A 212 6.53 -9.54 -15.22
CA LYS A 212 7.47 -9.46 -16.36
C LYS A 212 6.78 -9.80 -17.68
N HIS A 213 5.87 -10.77 -17.67
CA HIS A 213 5.06 -11.11 -18.84
C HIS A 213 3.98 -10.06 -19.14
N ASN A 214 3.38 -9.45 -18.12
CA ASN A 214 2.30 -8.46 -18.25
C ASN A 214 2.77 -7.17 -18.94
N ALA A 215 4.06 -6.87 -18.94
CA ALA A 215 4.63 -5.75 -19.67
C ALA A 215 4.21 -5.76 -21.15
N ILE A 216 3.95 -6.95 -21.73
CA ILE A 216 3.43 -7.06 -23.09
C ILE A 216 2.10 -6.32 -23.31
N PHE A 217 1.26 -6.21 -22.27
CA PHE A 217 -0.04 -5.54 -22.34
C PHE A 217 0.06 -4.01 -22.39
N MET A 218 1.27 -3.46 -22.18
CA MET A 218 1.53 -2.04 -22.41
C MET A 218 1.62 -1.70 -23.90
N LYS A 219 1.83 -2.70 -24.78
CA LYS A 219 2.01 -2.45 -26.21
C LYS A 219 0.79 -1.79 -26.82
N GLY A 220 1.00 -0.65 -27.48
CA GLY A 220 -0.04 0.14 -28.13
C GLY A 220 -0.90 0.99 -27.18
N LYS A 221 -0.73 0.88 -25.86
CA LYS A 221 -1.43 1.72 -24.89
C LYS A 221 -0.71 3.07 -24.71
N THR A 222 -1.47 4.11 -24.36
CA THR A 222 -0.91 5.42 -24.02
C THR A 222 -0.40 5.43 -22.58
N LEU A 223 0.88 5.75 -22.37
CA LEU A 223 1.46 5.93 -21.04
C LEU A 223 1.08 7.30 -20.47
N ILE A 224 0.32 7.28 -19.38
CA ILE A 224 -0.05 8.46 -18.61
C ILE A 224 1.04 8.72 -17.57
N LEU A 225 1.57 9.94 -17.57
CA LEU A 225 2.53 10.44 -16.59
C LEU A 225 1.92 11.64 -15.86
N CYS A 226 1.95 11.63 -14.53
CA CYS A 226 1.57 12.79 -13.72
C CYS A 226 2.76 13.73 -13.55
N SER A 227 2.62 15.00 -13.90
CA SER A 227 3.66 16.03 -13.77
C SER A 227 4.22 16.13 -12.35
N ASP A 228 3.36 15.94 -11.35
CA ASP A 228 3.69 16.12 -9.94
C ASP A 228 4.61 15.01 -9.42
N TRP A 229 4.70 13.91 -10.18
CA TRP A 229 5.55 12.77 -9.90
C TRP A 229 6.81 12.74 -10.76
N LEU A 230 7.09 13.74 -11.60
CA LEU A 230 8.27 13.75 -12.46
C LEU A 230 9.46 14.40 -11.77
N ASP A 231 10.65 13.85 -12.02
CA ASP A 231 11.93 14.41 -11.57
C ASP A 231 12.13 15.81 -12.17
N GLU A 232 12.80 16.71 -11.45
CA GLU A 232 13.05 18.07 -11.94
C GLU A 232 13.89 18.09 -13.22
N ALA A 233 14.75 17.07 -13.41
CA ALA A 233 15.55 16.90 -14.62
C ALA A 233 14.81 16.12 -15.73
N PHE A 234 13.54 15.75 -15.54
CA PHE A 234 12.79 14.96 -16.51
C PHE A 234 12.57 15.72 -17.82
N SER A 235 12.92 15.07 -18.94
CA SER A 235 12.71 15.59 -20.29
C SER A 235 11.65 14.77 -21.03
N LEU A 236 10.53 15.43 -21.38
CA LEU A 236 9.47 14.79 -22.17
C LEU A 236 9.95 14.34 -23.56
N ASN A 237 10.83 15.13 -24.19
CA ASN A 237 11.36 14.79 -25.51
C ASN A 237 12.22 13.52 -25.45
N LYS A 238 13.05 13.38 -24.41
CA LYS A 238 13.83 12.16 -24.17
C LYS A 238 12.89 10.98 -23.90
N ALA A 239 11.90 11.14 -23.03
CA ALA A 239 10.92 10.08 -22.74
C ALA A 239 10.17 9.60 -23.99
N LYS A 240 9.74 10.51 -24.87
CA LYS A 240 9.08 10.16 -26.15
C LYS A 240 10.01 9.48 -27.15
N SER A 241 11.32 9.75 -27.08
CA SER A 241 12.31 9.05 -27.91
C SER A 241 12.59 7.64 -27.38
N ASP A 242 12.60 7.48 -26.06
CA ASP A 242 12.96 6.22 -25.40
C ASP A 242 11.78 5.23 -25.31
N TYR A 243 10.55 5.74 -25.20
CA TYR A 243 9.33 4.94 -25.11
C TYR A 243 8.65 4.79 -26.49
N PRO A 244 8.38 3.57 -26.97
CA PRO A 244 7.92 3.34 -28.34
C PRO A 244 6.44 3.65 -28.60
N PHE A 245 5.66 4.02 -27.57
CA PHE A 245 4.22 4.26 -27.66
C PHE A 245 3.86 5.69 -27.22
N PRO A 246 2.61 6.16 -27.44
CA PRO A 246 2.22 7.50 -27.04
C PRO A 246 2.40 7.75 -25.54
N ILE A 247 2.92 8.93 -25.20
CA ILE A 247 2.97 9.44 -23.83
C ILE A 247 2.04 10.63 -23.72
N ARG A 248 1.19 10.63 -22.69
CA ARG A 248 0.35 11.77 -22.31
C ARG A 248 0.75 12.25 -20.91
N LEU A 249 1.15 13.51 -20.84
CA LEU A 249 1.38 14.21 -19.58
C LEU A 249 0.05 14.76 -19.07
N VAL A 250 -0.22 14.57 -17.78
CA VAL A 250 -1.37 15.14 -17.07
C VAL A 250 -0.90 15.76 -15.76
N ASN A 251 -1.68 16.67 -15.19
CA ASN A 251 -1.48 17.15 -13.81
C ASN A 251 -2.32 16.32 -12.81
N GLY A 252 -2.15 16.57 -11.51
CA GLY A 252 -2.89 15.88 -10.45
C GLY A 252 -4.42 15.97 -10.60
N ASP A 253 -4.97 17.14 -10.93
CA ASP A 253 -6.42 17.35 -11.07
C ASP A 253 -7.01 16.58 -12.27
N GLU A 254 -6.31 16.60 -13.40
CA GLU A 254 -6.69 15.84 -14.59
C GLU A 254 -6.66 14.33 -14.32
N LEU A 255 -5.63 13.86 -13.62
CA LEU A 255 -5.49 12.46 -13.27
C LEU A 255 -6.57 12.02 -12.28
N GLU A 256 -6.86 12.82 -11.25
CA GLU A 256 -7.98 12.59 -10.34
C GLU A 256 -9.32 12.54 -11.09
N GLY A 257 -9.51 13.43 -12.07
CA GLY A 257 -10.68 13.44 -12.94
C GLY A 257 -10.85 12.15 -13.76
N LEU A 258 -9.74 11.55 -14.23
CA LEU A 258 -9.77 10.25 -14.93
C LEU A 258 -10.23 9.13 -14.00
N PHE A 259 -9.72 9.09 -12.76
CA PHE A 259 -10.14 8.10 -11.75
C PHE A 259 -11.60 8.28 -11.37
N ARG A 260 -12.06 9.51 -11.11
CA ARG A 260 -13.47 9.75 -10.73
C ARG A 260 -14.45 9.34 -11.83
N LYS A 261 -14.10 9.56 -13.10
CA LYS A 261 -14.93 9.18 -14.25
C LYS A 261 -14.80 7.71 -14.65
N ASP A 262 -13.79 7.03 -14.11
CA ASP A 262 -13.39 5.69 -14.52
C ASP A 262 -13.17 5.52 -16.02
N SER A 263 -12.49 6.50 -16.63
CA SER A 263 -12.31 6.59 -18.08
C SER A 263 -10.83 6.55 -18.46
N PHE A 264 -10.31 5.35 -18.74
CA PHE A 264 -8.90 5.13 -19.03
C PHE A 264 -8.61 4.56 -20.43
N ASP A 265 -9.57 4.63 -21.35
CA ASP A 265 -9.50 4.16 -22.75
C ASP A 265 -8.09 3.89 -23.30
N SER A 266 -7.69 2.62 -23.30
CA SER A 266 -6.39 2.15 -23.83
C SER A 266 -5.17 2.89 -23.25
N THR A 267 -5.20 3.21 -21.96
CA THR A 267 -4.09 3.84 -21.24
C THR A 267 -3.47 2.92 -20.19
N VAL A 268 -2.25 3.25 -19.79
CA VAL A 268 -1.56 2.69 -18.63
C VAL A 268 -0.98 3.84 -17.83
N LEU A 269 -0.89 3.67 -16.52
CA LEU A 269 -0.48 4.74 -15.61
C LEU A 269 0.88 4.41 -14.99
N ALA A 270 1.84 5.34 -15.08
CA ALA A 270 3.00 5.30 -14.20
C ALA A 270 2.64 5.89 -12.83
N TYR A 271 2.84 5.13 -11.78
CA TYR A 271 2.50 5.44 -10.40
C TYR A 271 3.71 5.23 -9.49
N VAL A 272 3.86 6.06 -8.45
CA VAL A 272 5.01 6.03 -7.53
C VAL A 272 4.54 5.83 -6.09
N PRO A 273 4.18 4.61 -5.68
CA PRO A 273 3.80 4.34 -4.30
C PRO A 273 4.99 4.48 -3.35
N ALA A 274 4.69 4.82 -2.10
CA ALA A 274 5.66 4.71 -1.02
C ALA A 274 5.73 3.25 -0.53
N GLY A 275 6.93 2.81 -0.19
CA GLY A 275 7.23 1.54 0.46
C GLY A 275 8.14 1.80 1.65
N VAL A 276 8.16 0.85 2.60
CA VAL A 276 9.09 0.91 3.73
C VAL A 276 10.12 -0.19 3.61
N PHE A 277 11.37 0.22 3.59
CA PHE A 277 12.51 -0.66 3.74
C PHE A 277 13.05 -0.59 5.18
N SER A 278 12.99 -1.69 5.93
CA SER A 278 13.72 -1.78 7.20
C SER A 278 15.10 -2.35 6.96
N THR A 279 16.13 -1.65 7.43
CA THR A 279 17.53 -2.09 7.27
C THR A 279 17.94 -3.16 8.29
N PHE A 280 17.09 -3.48 9.29
CA PHE A 280 17.34 -4.37 10.44
C PHE A 280 18.59 -4.04 11.28
N ASP A 281 19.38 -3.05 10.86
CA ASP A 281 20.51 -2.47 11.55
C ASP A 281 20.02 -1.40 12.52
N ARG A 282 20.35 -1.55 13.81
CA ARG A 282 19.97 -0.60 14.86
C ARG A 282 20.56 0.79 14.69
N LYS A 283 21.63 0.90 13.91
CA LYS A 283 22.32 2.16 13.64
C LYS A 283 21.90 2.81 12.33
N THR A 284 21.09 2.12 11.53
CA THR A 284 20.64 2.61 10.23
C THR A 284 19.12 2.75 10.29
N PRO A 285 18.54 3.95 10.07
CA PRO A 285 17.09 4.11 10.10
C PRO A 285 16.43 3.27 9.00
N SER A 286 15.16 2.91 9.21
CA SER A 286 14.31 2.41 8.10
C SER A 286 14.16 3.51 7.06
N MET A 287 14.10 3.14 5.79
CA MET A 287 14.07 4.07 4.66
C MET A 287 12.73 3.99 3.95
N GLU A 288 12.18 5.14 3.59
CA GLU A 288 11.08 5.23 2.64
C GLU A 288 11.66 5.00 1.25
N VAL A 289 11.06 4.07 0.51
CA VAL A 289 11.47 3.74 -0.85
C VAL A 289 10.30 3.96 -1.77
N HIS A 290 10.54 4.64 -2.87
CA HIS A 290 9.54 4.93 -3.89
C HIS A 290 10.01 4.27 -5.19
N VAL A 291 9.15 3.45 -5.78
CA VAL A 291 9.46 2.67 -6.98
C VAL A 291 8.42 3.00 -8.04
N PRO A 292 8.81 3.64 -9.15
CA PRO A 292 7.94 3.81 -10.30
C PRO A 292 7.46 2.46 -10.85
N VAL A 293 6.15 2.31 -10.96
CA VAL A 293 5.48 1.12 -11.51
C VAL A 293 4.47 1.57 -12.56
N VAL A 294 4.35 0.79 -13.64
CA VAL A 294 3.25 0.94 -14.60
C VAL A 294 2.15 -0.04 -14.23
N VAL A 295 0.95 0.48 -14.06
CA VAL A 295 -0.27 -0.30 -13.78
C VAL A 295 -1.29 -0.10 -14.88
N ASP A 296 -2.12 -1.12 -15.09
CA ASP A 296 -3.36 -1.00 -15.83
C ASP A 296 -4.41 -0.38 -14.90
N PRO A 297 -4.84 0.87 -15.14
CA PRO A 297 -5.81 1.53 -14.27
C PRO A 297 -7.19 0.88 -14.30
N ASP A 298 -7.55 0.10 -15.34
CA ASP A 298 -8.89 -0.50 -15.46
C ASP A 298 -9.12 -1.66 -14.49
N ASN A 299 -8.07 -2.35 -14.07
CA ASN A 299 -8.16 -3.53 -13.20
C ASN A 299 -7.12 -3.55 -12.07
N GLY A 300 -6.21 -2.57 -12.02
CA GLY A 300 -5.13 -2.52 -11.05
C GLY A 300 -4.02 -3.53 -11.33
N MET A 301 -3.99 -4.16 -12.51
CA MET A 301 -2.96 -5.14 -12.85
C MET A 301 -1.61 -4.44 -12.97
N PRO A 302 -0.61 -4.87 -12.19
CA PRO A 302 0.72 -4.32 -12.34
C PRO A 302 1.39 -4.92 -13.59
N LEU A 303 1.94 -4.04 -14.43
CA LEU A 303 2.44 -4.37 -15.76
C LEU A 303 3.96 -4.43 -15.81
N CYS A 304 4.65 -3.46 -15.22
CA CYS A 304 6.10 -3.48 -15.08
C CYS A 304 6.53 -2.47 -14.01
N HIS A 305 7.78 -2.54 -13.59
CA HIS A 305 8.39 -1.59 -12.67
C HIS A 305 9.76 -1.16 -13.20
N SER A 306 10.31 -0.07 -12.69
CA SER A 306 11.70 0.31 -13.01
C SER A 306 12.68 -0.73 -12.46
N ASP A 307 13.90 -0.79 -12.99
CA ASP A 307 14.87 -1.86 -12.69
C ASP A 307 15.18 -1.93 -11.19
N ILE A 308 14.53 -2.87 -10.50
CA ILE A 308 14.64 -3.10 -9.06
C ILE A 308 15.05 -4.54 -8.82
N SER A 309 15.87 -4.77 -7.79
CA SER A 309 16.19 -6.12 -7.39
C SER A 309 14.94 -6.85 -6.88
N ASP A 310 14.91 -8.18 -6.97
CA ASP A 310 13.77 -9.01 -6.54
C ASP A 310 13.35 -8.71 -5.09
N GLU A 311 14.30 -8.28 -4.27
CA GLU A 311 14.06 -7.81 -2.92
C GLU A 311 13.28 -6.50 -2.92
N MET A 312 13.70 -5.44 -3.63
CA MET A 312 12.98 -4.15 -3.66
C MET A 312 11.51 -4.30 -4.09
N PHE A 313 11.20 -5.31 -4.90
CA PHE A 313 9.82 -5.63 -5.29
C PHE A 313 8.99 -6.12 -4.10
N GLN A 314 9.62 -6.88 -3.20
CA GLN A 314 8.97 -7.30 -1.97
C GLN A 314 8.64 -6.09 -1.08
N ALA A 315 9.45 -5.03 -1.08
CA ALA A 315 9.16 -3.80 -0.33
C ALA A 315 8.01 -2.98 -0.95
N TRP A 316 7.77 -3.14 -2.25
CA TRP A 316 6.71 -2.46 -2.99
C TRP A 316 5.32 -3.01 -2.66
N GLY A 317 5.17 -4.34 -2.52
CA GLY A 317 3.84 -4.95 -2.32
C GLY A 317 3.72 -6.08 -1.31
N TYR A 318 4.80 -6.55 -0.67
CA TYR A 318 4.78 -7.96 -0.23
C TYR A 318 5.49 -8.32 1.09
N SER A 319 6.48 -7.58 1.59
CA SER A 319 7.08 -7.79 2.93
C SER A 319 8.13 -6.72 3.29
N LEU A 320 8.37 -6.56 4.59
CA LEU A 320 9.66 -6.10 5.12
C LEU A 320 10.74 -7.13 4.72
N ILE A 321 11.88 -6.68 4.19
CA ILE A 321 12.93 -7.59 3.70
C ILE A 321 14.09 -7.64 4.68
N PRO A 322 14.43 -8.81 5.26
CA PRO A 322 15.42 -8.93 6.34
C PRO A 322 16.85 -8.49 6.03
N ASN A 323 17.29 -8.38 4.77
CA ASN A 323 18.73 -8.33 4.45
C ASN A 323 19.03 -7.60 3.13
N MET A 324 18.98 -6.26 3.08
CA MET A 324 19.66 -5.53 2.00
C MET A 324 20.69 -4.52 2.51
N GLY A 325 21.76 -4.40 1.72
CA GLY A 325 22.91 -3.55 1.99
C GLY A 325 22.60 -2.05 2.02
N LYS A 326 23.56 -1.29 2.55
CA LYS A 326 23.46 0.09 3.04
C LYS A 326 23.21 1.20 1.99
N LYS A 327 22.84 0.89 0.75
CA LYS A 327 22.69 1.89 -0.32
C LYS A 327 21.44 1.62 -1.14
N ILE A 328 20.29 2.07 -0.65
CA ILE A 328 19.08 2.15 -1.47
C ILE A 328 18.52 3.55 -1.28
N VAL A 329 18.49 4.34 -2.35
CA VAL A 329 17.83 5.64 -2.39
C VAL A 329 16.56 5.42 -3.19
N GLY A 330 15.40 5.44 -2.53
CA GLY A 330 14.12 5.49 -3.24
C GLY A 330 13.98 6.83 -3.94
N PHE A 331 13.50 6.83 -5.18
CA PHE A 331 13.25 8.06 -5.92
C PHE A 331 11.79 8.45 -5.75
N LYS A 332 11.50 9.58 -5.09
CA LYS A 332 10.13 10.10 -4.94
C LYS A 332 9.46 10.46 -6.26
N LYS A 333 10.22 10.44 -7.36
CA LYS A 333 9.85 10.96 -8.67
C LYS A 333 10.32 10.02 -9.78
N ILE A 334 9.57 9.99 -10.88
CA ILE A 334 9.84 9.27 -12.13
C ILE A 334 10.90 10.03 -12.92
N ARG A 335 11.95 9.32 -13.35
CA ARG A 335 13.04 9.85 -14.16
C ARG A 335 12.96 9.32 -15.58
N ASN A 336 13.75 9.90 -16.49
CA ASN A 336 13.83 9.38 -17.86
C ASN A 336 14.37 7.93 -17.90
N GLU A 337 15.26 7.55 -16.98
CA GLU A 337 15.79 6.19 -16.89
C GLU A 337 14.69 5.17 -16.57
N ASP A 338 13.68 5.56 -15.79
CA ASP A 338 12.54 4.69 -15.48
C ASP A 338 11.69 4.43 -16.75
N ILE A 339 11.55 5.44 -17.63
CA ILE A 339 10.88 5.30 -18.94
C ILE A 339 11.62 4.32 -19.86
N VAL A 340 12.95 4.39 -19.89
CA VAL A 340 13.80 3.44 -20.64
C VAL A 340 13.57 2.01 -20.13
N ASN A 341 13.51 1.84 -18.80
CA ASN A 341 13.28 0.53 -18.19
C ASN A 341 11.90 -0.02 -18.55
N PHE A 342 10.84 0.79 -18.47
CA PHE A 342 9.50 0.38 -18.92
C PHE A 342 9.48 -0.03 -20.39
N ALA A 343 10.20 0.70 -21.26
CA ALA A 343 10.34 0.35 -22.67
C ALA A 343 11.07 -0.98 -22.89
N LYS A 344 12.11 -1.24 -22.08
CA LYS A 344 12.91 -2.46 -22.12
C LYS A 344 12.09 -3.68 -21.70
N SER A 345 11.29 -3.56 -20.63
CA SER A 345 10.44 -4.66 -20.14
C SER A 345 9.42 -5.19 -21.15
N MET A 346 9.08 -4.43 -22.21
CA MET A 346 8.19 -4.90 -23.27
C MET A 346 8.89 -5.76 -24.35
N LYS A 347 10.23 -5.81 -24.32
CA LYS A 347 11.09 -6.47 -25.31
C LYS A 347 11.74 -7.75 -24.79
N GLU A 348 11.98 -7.81 -23.48
CA GLU A 348 12.40 -9.02 -22.75
C GLU A 348 11.18 -9.87 -22.38
#